data_AF-A0A8T6SDG6-F1
#
_entry.id   AF-A0A8T6SDG6-F1
#
_cell.length_a   1.000
_cell.length_b   1.000
_cell.length_c   1.000
_cell.angle_alpha   90.00
_cell.angle_beta   90.00
_cell.angle_gamma   90.00
#
_symmetry.space_group_name_H-M   'P 1'
#
loop_
_entity.id
_entity.type
_entity.pdbx_description
1 polymer ?
#
loop_
_entity_poly.entity_id
_entity_poly.type
_entity_poly.pdbx_seq_one_letter_code
_entity_poly.pdbx_strand_id
1 'polypeptide(L)'
;GYGRNVHSIDDQVPHFGLTPREILRGLCKVNSLLNLPHTIHVHTNNLGKPGNYITALETMKCVEDLASDNTPSIHLTHCQFCAFKGSDWRTISSGAEEIARYVNNHSHVTMDMGQVIFTDTTTMTADGPFQFTLYELTGNKWVNHDVETETSSGIVPFRYRRKSLVHAIQWSIGLELALLTKDPWRILMTTDHPNGGPFTSYPRVISWFMSKKAREATARRINRRARSRSLLPSIDRELTFYEIAIMTRAGQAKALGLKNKGHLGIGADADIAIYDMNPETTDPSKK
;
A
#
# COMPACT_ATOMS: atom_id res chain seq x y z
N GLY A 1 -7.13 12.48 21.56
CA GLY A 1 -5.65 12.53 21.67
C GLY A 1 -5.18 13.88 22.21
N TYR A 2 -3.87 14.10 22.36
CA TYR A 2 -3.30 15.36 22.90
C TYR A 2 -2.90 16.38 21.83
N GLY A 3 -3.44 16.28 20.61
CA GLY A 3 -3.07 17.15 19.49
C GLY A 3 -1.60 17.02 19.03
N ARG A 4 -0.96 15.87 19.31
CA ARG A 4 0.44 15.58 18.97
C ARG A 4 0.55 14.37 18.05
N ASN A 5 1.73 14.17 17.47
CA ASN A 5 2.08 12.98 16.70
C ASN A 5 3.50 12.52 17.07
N VAL A 6 3.83 11.27 16.78
CA VAL A 6 5.20 10.74 16.81
C VAL A 6 5.85 10.89 15.42
N HIS A 7 7.17 10.91 15.37
CA HIS A 7 7.97 11.17 14.16
C HIS A 7 9.01 10.09 13.88
N SER A 8 9.17 9.12 14.77
CA SER A 8 9.95 7.91 14.60
C SER A 8 9.23 6.72 15.23
N ILE A 9 9.62 5.50 14.86
CA ILE A 9 9.16 4.29 15.57
C ILE A 9 9.81 4.13 16.95
N ASP A 10 10.79 4.98 17.27
CA ASP A 10 11.50 5.00 18.56
C ASP A 10 11.11 6.21 19.43
N ASP A 11 10.20 7.07 18.97
CA ASP A 11 9.70 8.18 19.78
C ASP A 11 8.76 7.64 20.87
N GLN A 12 8.91 8.15 22.10
CA GLN A 12 7.98 7.80 23.16
C GLN A 12 6.60 8.41 22.91
N VAL A 13 5.57 7.57 23.01
CA VAL A 13 4.19 8.01 23.06
C VAL A 13 3.98 8.75 24.39
N PRO A 14 3.54 10.03 24.38
CA PRO A 14 3.35 10.81 25.59
C PRO A 14 2.48 10.09 26.62
N HIS A 15 2.87 10.15 27.89
CA HIS A 15 2.22 9.53 29.05
C HIS A 15 2.29 7.99 29.15
N PHE A 16 2.48 7.26 28.05
CA PHE A 16 2.51 5.79 28.08
C PHE A 16 3.91 5.20 28.26
N GLY A 17 4.97 5.97 27.97
CA GLY A 17 6.36 5.51 28.14
C GLY A 17 6.76 4.35 27.22
N LEU A 18 6.01 4.13 26.15
CA LEU A 18 6.24 3.10 25.13
C LEU A 18 6.53 3.74 23.78
N THR A 19 7.27 3.04 22.94
CA THR A 19 7.56 3.41 21.54
C THR A 19 6.69 2.61 20.56
N PRO A 20 6.42 3.13 19.34
CA PRO A 20 5.78 2.35 18.29
C PRO A 20 6.48 1.01 18.00
N ARG A 21 7.82 0.95 18.09
CA ARG A 21 8.59 -0.30 17.95
C ARG A 21 8.20 -1.34 19.00
N GLU A 22 8.10 -0.94 20.27
CA GLU A 22 7.70 -1.85 21.35
C GLU A 22 6.26 -2.34 21.16
N ILE A 23 5.35 -1.45 20.73
CA ILE A 23 3.96 -1.80 20.43
C ILE A 23 3.91 -2.84 19.29
N LEU A 24 4.59 -2.58 18.17
CA LEU A 24 4.62 -3.48 17.02
C LEU A 24 5.19 -4.86 17.39
N ARG A 25 6.33 -4.90 18.09
CA ARG A 25 6.94 -6.17 18.53
C ARG A 25 6.05 -6.90 19.53
N GLY A 26 5.40 -6.18 20.44
CA GLY A 26 4.43 -6.75 21.39
C GLY A 26 3.25 -7.40 20.68
N LEU A 27 2.62 -6.67 19.75
CA LEU A 27 1.48 -7.18 18.97
C LEU A 27 1.89 -8.35 18.07
N CYS A 28 3.08 -8.33 17.46
CA CYS A 28 3.61 -9.45 16.70
C CYS A 28 3.71 -10.73 17.56
N LYS A 29 4.23 -10.62 18.78
CA LYS A 29 4.32 -11.75 19.71
C LYS A 29 2.93 -12.24 20.14
N VAL A 30 2.00 -11.32 20.44
CA VAL A 30 0.61 -11.67 20.80
C VAL A 30 -0.09 -12.38 19.64
N ASN A 31 0.08 -11.91 18.40
CA ASN A 31 -0.48 -12.53 17.20
C ASN A 31 -0.04 -14.00 17.07
N SER A 32 1.25 -14.26 17.27
CA SER A 32 1.82 -15.62 17.25
C SER A 32 1.34 -16.47 18.43
N LEU A 33 1.31 -15.92 19.65
CA LEU A 33 0.82 -16.60 20.86
C LEU A 33 -0.64 -17.05 20.71
N LEU A 34 -1.47 -16.24 20.08
CA LEU A 34 -2.88 -16.53 19.84
C LEU A 34 -3.13 -17.36 18.57
N ASN A 35 -2.08 -17.68 17.80
CA ASN A 35 -2.17 -18.42 16.54
C ASN A 35 -3.22 -17.83 15.60
N LEU A 36 -3.21 -16.50 15.44
CA LEU A 36 -4.16 -15.81 14.57
C LEU A 36 -3.91 -16.17 13.09
N PRO A 37 -4.97 -16.27 12.27
CA PRO A 37 -4.84 -16.72 10.88
C PRO A 37 -4.19 -15.67 9.96
N HIS A 38 -4.24 -14.40 10.36
CA HIS A 38 -3.56 -13.30 9.69
C HIS A 38 -2.46 -12.77 10.61
N THR A 39 -1.46 -12.14 9.99
CA THR A 39 -0.37 -11.49 10.70
C THR A 39 -0.78 -10.08 11.15
N ILE A 40 0.09 -9.37 11.88
CA ILE A 40 -0.22 -7.98 12.24
C ILE A 40 -0.34 -7.12 10.97
N HIS A 41 -1.44 -6.36 10.88
CA HIS A 41 -1.76 -5.51 9.73
C HIS A 41 -1.36 -4.07 10.04
N VAL A 42 -0.26 -3.61 9.45
CA VAL A 42 0.46 -2.42 9.91
C VAL A 42 0.31 -1.27 8.93
N HIS A 43 -0.24 -0.18 9.45
CA HIS A 43 -0.13 1.17 8.91
C HIS A 43 1.09 1.84 9.57
N THR A 44 2.09 2.23 8.79
CA THR A 44 3.36 2.75 9.36
C THR A 44 3.24 4.19 9.83
N ASN A 45 4.06 4.57 10.81
CA ASN A 45 4.23 5.98 11.18
C ASN A 45 4.73 6.83 9.98
N ASN A 46 4.59 8.15 10.08
CA ASN A 46 5.00 9.11 9.06
C ASN A 46 4.35 8.92 7.68
N LEU A 47 3.12 8.39 7.64
CA LEU A 47 2.39 8.23 6.38
C LEU A 47 2.36 9.56 5.61
N GLY A 48 2.63 9.47 4.30
CA GLY A 48 2.52 10.60 3.39
C GLY A 48 3.62 11.65 3.51
N LYS A 49 4.69 11.45 4.30
CA LYS A 49 5.79 12.43 4.46
C LYS A 49 6.99 12.11 3.57
N PRO A 50 7.63 13.11 2.91
CA PRO A 50 8.93 12.89 2.25
C PRO A 50 9.96 12.26 3.20
N GLY A 51 10.64 11.22 2.75
CA GLY A 51 11.65 10.49 3.52
C GLY A 51 11.12 9.28 4.30
N ASN A 52 9.80 9.08 4.33
CA ASN A 52 9.16 8.04 5.15
C ASN A 52 9.46 6.59 4.71
N TYR A 53 10.07 6.38 3.55
CA TYR A 53 10.54 5.04 3.14
C TYR A 53 11.54 4.45 4.15
N ILE A 54 12.31 5.29 4.86
CA ILE A 54 13.21 4.86 5.93
C ILE A 54 12.40 4.27 7.08
N THR A 55 11.38 5.01 7.56
CA THR A 55 10.47 4.55 8.62
C THR A 55 9.77 3.25 8.23
N ALA A 56 9.36 3.08 6.97
CA ALA A 56 8.76 1.84 6.49
C ALA A 56 9.73 0.65 6.55
N LEU A 57 10.99 0.83 6.11
CA LEU A 57 12.03 -0.19 6.19
C LEU A 57 12.38 -0.54 7.64
N GLU A 58 12.50 0.46 8.51
CA GLU A 58 12.76 0.26 9.94
C GLU A 58 11.61 -0.49 10.63
N THR A 59 10.37 -0.21 10.22
CA THR A 59 9.17 -0.92 10.68
C THR A 59 9.19 -2.39 10.27
N MET A 60 9.52 -2.70 9.01
CA MET A 60 9.65 -4.10 8.57
C MET A 60 10.77 -4.84 9.30
N LYS A 61 11.92 -4.17 9.46
CA LYS A 61 13.10 -4.74 10.12
C LYS A 61 12.88 -4.99 11.60
N CYS A 62 12.02 -4.22 12.26
CA CYS A 62 11.84 -4.30 13.71
C CYS A 62 11.17 -5.59 14.19
N VAL A 63 10.60 -6.40 13.30
CA VAL A 63 9.96 -7.69 13.60
C VAL A 63 10.58 -8.86 12.82
N GLU A 64 11.72 -8.63 12.17
CA GLU A 64 12.41 -9.63 11.35
C GLU A 64 12.88 -10.84 12.18
N ASP A 65 13.42 -10.61 13.38
CA ASP A 65 13.83 -11.64 14.34
C ASP A 65 12.65 -12.39 14.98
N LEU A 66 11.42 -11.92 14.79
CA LEU A 66 10.20 -12.57 15.26
C LEU A 66 9.54 -13.45 14.19
N ALA A 67 10.11 -13.48 12.98
CA ALA A 67 9.62 -14.32 11.91
C ALA A 67 9.81 -15.81 12.24
N SER A 68 8.84 -16.63 11.84
CA SER A 68 8.93 -18.09 11.88
C SER A 68 8.99 -18.63 10.46
N ASP A 69 9.70 -19.74 10.25
CA ASP A 69 10.02 -20.23 8.91
C ASP A 69 8.78 -20.34 8.01
N ASN A 70 8.89 -19.74 6.83
CA ASN A 70 7.88 -19.71 5.75
C ASN A 70 6.55 -19.00 6.03
N THR A 71 6.41 -18.21 7.11
CA THR A 71 5.22 -17.37 7.33
C THR A 71 5.56 -15.88 7.52
N PRO A 72 4.82 -14.97 6.87
CA PRO A 72 4.98 -13.53 7.09
C PRO A 72 4.63 -13.14 8.55
N SER A 73 5.53 -12.43 9.22
CA SER A 73 5.31 -11.86 10.57
C SER A 73 4.71 -10.46 10.53
N ILE A 74 4.57 -9.86 9.34
CA ILE A 74 3.98 -8.54 9.17
C ILE A 74 3.34 -8.36 7.79
N HIS A 75 2.22 -7.63 7.76
CA HIS A 75 1.57 -7.17 6.54
C HIS A 75 1.51 -5.64 6.52
N LEU A 76 2.21 -4.99 5.59
CA LEU A 76 2.17 -3.52 5.45
C LEU A 76 1.05 -3.10 4.50
N THR A 77 0.08 -2.34 5.01
CA THR A 77 -0.99 -1.80 4.17
C THR A 77 -0.56 -0.57 3.40
N HIS A 78 -1.19 -0.39 2.24
CA HIS A 78 -1.16 0.83 1.43
C HIS A 78 0.24 1.46 1.30
N CYS A 79 1.23 0.59 1.04
CA CYS A 79 2.66 0.89 1.16
C CYS A 79 3.11 2.02 0.22
N GLN A 80 2.34 2.32 -0.82
CA GLN A 80 2.56 3.46 -1.70
C GLN A 80 2.70 4.77 -0.92
N PHE A 81 1.91 5.00 0.13
CA PHE A 81 1.97 6.22 0.94
C PHE A 81 3.18 6.27 1.89
N CYS A 82 3.94 5.18 1.97
CA CYS A 82 5.08 5.00 2.88
C CYS A 82 6.40 4.83 2.13
N ALA A 83 6.42 5.08 0.81
CA ALA A 83 7.57 4.88 -0.06
C ALA A 83 8.06 6.18 -0.69
N PHE A 84 8.10 7.28 0.07
CA PHE A 84 8.55 8.59 -0.42
C PHE A 84 10.00 8.84 -0.04
N LYS A 85 10.84 9.10 -1.06
CA LYS A 85 12.18 9.68 -0.87
C LYS A 85 12.12 11.20 -0.81
N GLY A 86 13.28 11.82 -0.61
CA GLY A 86 13.47 13.26 -0.52
C GLY A 86 13.33 13.76 0.91
N SER A 87 13.91 14.91 1.21
CA SER A 87 13.79 15.57 2.51
C SER A 87 12.56 16.48 2.59
N ASP A 88 11.98 16.84 1.45
CA ASP A 88 10.83 17.73 1.34
C ASP A 88 10.03 17.48 0.04
N TRP A 89 8.94 18.23 -0.13
CA TRP A 89 8.10 18.15 -1.34
C TRP A 89 8.79 18.63 -2.61
N ARG A 90 9.88 19.40 -2.51
CA ARG A 90 10.64 19.88 -3.67
C ARG A 90 11.56 18.80 -4.21
N THR A 91 12.09 17.95 -3.34
CA THR A 91 13.04 16.87 -3.63
C THR A 91 12.39 15.48 -3.73
N ILE A 92 11.10 15.37 -3.39
CA ILE A 92 10.35 14.11 -3.43
C ILE A 92 10.55 13.30 -4.71
N SER A 93 10.81 12.01 -4.54
CA SER A 93 10.92 10.99 -5.59
C SER A 93 10.43 9.63 -5.07
N SER A 94 10.37 8.63 -5.95
CA SER A 94 9.98 7.28 -5.57
C SER A 94 11.03 6.56 -4.73
N GLY A 95 10.59 5.98 -3.61
CA GLY A 95 11.33 5.00 -2.80
C GLY A 95 10.86 3.56 -3.02
N ALA A 96 10.07 3.29 -4.05
CA ALA A 96 9.50 1.96 -4.30
C ALA A 96 10.58 0.89 -4.55
N GLU A 97 11.73 1.28 -5.13
CA GLU A 97 12.82 0.35 -5.41
C GLU A 97 13.43 -0.23 -4.13
N GLU A 98 13.69 0.60 -3.12
CA GLU A 98 14.23 0.17 -1.84
C GLU A 98 13.27 -0.76 -1.10
N ILE A 99 11.99 -0.39 -1.09
CA ILE A 99 10.93 -1.20 -0.48
C ILE A 99 10.82 -2.56 -1.19
N ALA A 100 10.70 -2.57 -2.52
CA ALA A 100 10.60 -3.79 -3.29
C ALA A 100 11.87 -4.65 -3.15
N ARG A 101 13.06 -4.04 -3.10
CA ARG A 101 14.33 -4.74 -2.86
C ARG A 101 14.34 -5.39 -1.49
N TYR A 102 13.89 -4.70 -0.44
CA TYR A 102 13.79 -5.27 0.89
C TYR A 102 12.83 -6.48 0.89
N VAL A 103 11.59 -6.30 0.43
CA VAL A 103 10.60 -7.39 0.38
C VAL A 103 11.12 -8.56 -0.46
N ASN A 104 11.74 -8.31 -1.61
CA ASN A 104 12.30 -9.39 -2.43
C ASN A 104 13.33 -10.27 -1.71
N ASN A 105 14.08 -9.71 -0.75
CA ASN A 105 15.15 -10.42 -0.03
C ASN A 105 14.75 -10.92 1.36
N HIS A 106 13.55 -10.60 1.85
CA HIS A 106 13.09 -11.01 3.18
C HIS A 106 11.68 -11.64 3.11
N SER A 107 11.54 -12.86 3.63
CA SER A 107 10.32 -13.66 3.52
C SER A 107 9.24 -13.28 4.55
N HIS A 108 9.60 -12.53 5.58
CA HIS A 108 8.70 -12.22 6.70
C HIS A 108 7.69 -11.10 6.42
N VAL A 109 7.78 -10.45 5.26
CA VAL A 109 6.93 -9.31 4.90
C VAL A 109 5.98 -9.67 3.76
N THR A 110 4.71 -9.32 3.95
CA THR A 110 3.77 -9.09 2.86
C THR A 110 3.33 -7.64 2.86
N MET A 111 2.84 -7.14 1.74
CA MET A 111 2.30 -5.78 1.66
C MET A 111 1.13 -5.70 0.70
N ASP A 112 0.28 -4.70 0.88
CA ASP A 112 -0.63 -4.24 -0.14
C ASP A 112 -0.26 -2.81 -0.58
N MET A 113 -0.60 -2.50 -1.82
CA MET A 113 -0.02 -1.34 -2.50
C MET A 113 -0.68 0.00 -2.14
N GLY A 114 -2.01 0.11 -2.06
CA GLY A 114 -2.72 1.39 -1.94
C GLY A 114 -2.60 2.27 -3.19
N GLN A 115 -2.94 1.74 -4.38
CA GLN A 115 -2.81 2.47 -5.65
C GLN A 115 -3.62 3.78 -5.67
N VAL A 116 -2.94 4.88 -6.01
CA VAL A 116 -3.60 6.17 -6.28
C VAL A 116 -4.31 6.17 -7.63
N ILE A 117 -5.53 6.69 -7.61
CA ILE A 117 -6.39 6.91 -8.76
C ILE A 117 -6.60 8.40 -8.96
N PHE A 118 -6.34 8.93 -10.15
CA PHE A 118 -6.59 10.33 -10.47
C PHE A 118 -8.10 10.64 -10.58
N THR A 119 -8.72 10.92 -9.44
CA THR A 119 -10.15 11.24 -9.29
C THR A 119 -10.37 12.10 -8.04
N ASP A 120 -11.58 12.62 -7.90
CA ASP A 120 -12.12 13.05 -6.61
C ASP A 120 -12.43 11.79 -5.77
N THR A 121 -12.05 11.83 -4.49
CA THR A 121 -12.23 10.75 -3.52
C THR A 121 -12.39 11.31 -2.10
N THR A 122 -12.48 10.43 -1.11
CA THR A 122 -12.46 10.79 0.31
C THR A 122 -11.38 9.99 1.01
N THR A 123 -10.54 10.65 1.82
CA THR A 123 -9.63 9.98 2.73
C THR A 123 -10.33 9.77 4.06
N MET A 124 -10.21 8.57 4.62
CA MET A 124 -10.74 8.17 5.92
C MET A 124 -9.78 7.15 6.54
N THR A 125 -9.29 7.42 7.75
CA THR A 125 -8.29 6.58 8.41
C THR A 125 -8.32 6.80 9.92
N ALA A 126 -7.73 5.85 10.66
CA ALA A 126 -7.49 5.98 12.08
C ALA A 126 -6.30 6.89 12.43
N ASP A 127 -5.48 7.28 11.45
CA ASP A 127 -4.45 8.30 11.62
C ASP A 127 -5.06 9.72 11.60
N GLY A 128 -5.65 10.10 12.74
CA GLY A 128 -6.23 11.43 12.96
C GLY A 128 -5.24 12.59 12.71
N PRO A 129 -4.00 12.56 13.26
CA PRO A 129 -3.00 13.58 13.01
C PRO A 129 -2.64 13.77 11.53
N PHE A 130 -2.54 12.68 10.75
CA PHE A 130 -2.34 12.78 9.30
C PHE A 130 -3.52 13.48 8.62
N GLN A 131 -4.76 13.12 8.97
CA GLN A 131 -5.96 13.75 8.40
C GLN A 131 -6.04 15.24 8.75
N PHE A 132 -5.63 15.63 9.96
CA PHE A 132 -5.50 17.04 10.34
C PHE A 132 -4.49 17.78 9.46
N THR A 133 -3.32 17.18 9.20
CA THR A 133 -2.32 17.77 8.29
C THR A 133 -2.89 17.90 6.87
N LEU A 134 -3.63 16.90 6.40
CA LEU A 134 -4.25 16.92 5.07
C LEU A 134 -5.33 17.99 4.96
N TYR A 135 -6.11 18.20 6.03
CA TYR A 135 -7.04 19.31 6.17
C TYR A 135 -6.33 20.66 6.00
N GLU A 136 -5.27 20.91 6.76
CA GLU A 136 -4.51 22.17 6.68
C GLU A 136 -3.91 22.41 5.29
N LEU A 137 -3.44 21.35 4.61
CA LEU A 137 -2.88 21.44 3.27
C LEU A 137 -3.92 21.73 2.18
N THR A 138 -5.16 21.28 2.36
CA THR A 138 -6.19 21.32 1.31
C THR A 138 -7.24 22.40 1.53
N GLY A 139 -7.49 22.79 2.78
CA GLY A 139 -8.61 23.65 3.16
C GLY A 139 -9.98 23.03 2.95
N ASN A 140 -10.06 21.71 2.69
CA ASN A 140 -11.33 21.00 2.52
C ASN A 140 -12.03 20.81 3.87
N LYS A 141 -13.30 20.38 3.88
CA LYS A 141 -13.98 20.03 5.14
C LYS A 141 -13.29 18.83 5.82
N TRP A 142 -13.23 18.85 7.15
CA TRP A 142 -12.62 17.80 7.97
C TRP A 142 -13.57 17.39 9.09
N VAL A 143 -13.63 16.08 9.34
CA VAL A 143 -14.27 15.50 10.52
C VAL A 143 -13.21 14.71 11.29
N ASN A 144 -13.20 14.84 12.61
CA ASN A 144 -12.35 14.09 13.51
C ASN A 144 -13.19 13.44 14.60
N HIS A 145 -12.82 12.24 15.01
CA HIS A 145 -13.41 11.59 16.16
C HIS A 145 -12.36 10.78 16.91
N ASP A 146 -12.01 11.23 18.12
CA ASP A 146 -11.21 10.46 19.07
C ASP A 146 -12.14 9.53 19.85
N VAL A 147 -11.82 8.24 19.89
CA VAL A 147 -12.55 7.22 20.65
C VAL A 147 -11.82 6.98 21.96
N GLU A 148 -12.53 7.14 23.07
CA GLU A 148 -11.97 7.01 24.41
C GLU A 148 -11.22 5.68 24.57
N THR A 149 -9.96 5.74 25.01
CA THR A 149 -9.08 4.58 25.30
C THR A 149 -8.77 3.61 24.15
N GLU A 150 -9.26 3.88 22.93
CA GLU A 150 -9.16 2.92 21.82
C GLU A 150 -8.33 3.48 20.65
N THR A 151 -8.84 4.51 19.96
CA THR A 151 -8.27 4.96 18.68
C THR A 151 -8.68 6.40 18.35
N SER A 152 -8.24 6.90 17.19
CA SER A 152 -8.68 8.15 16.61
C SER A 152 -9.16 7.92 15.19
N SER A 153 -9.74 8.94 14.57
CA SER A 153 -10.14 8.89 13.17
C SER A 153 -10.26 10.29 12.58
N GLY A 154 -10.02 10.38 11.27
CA GLY A 154 -10.26 11.60 10.52
C GLY A 154 -10.75 11.32 9.11
N ILE A 155 -11.56 12.24 8.57
CA ILE A 155 -12.14 12.16 7.22
C ILE A 155 -11.96 13.50 6.51
N VAL A 156 -11.35 13.49 5.33
CA VAL A 156 -11.12 14.68 4.50
C VAL A 156 -11.42 14.34 3.02
N PRO A 157 -12.28 15.09 2.31
CA PRO A 157 -12.40 14.95 0.86
C PRO A 157 -11.08 15.31 0.18
N PHE A 158 -10.69 14.56 -0.85
CA PHE A 158 -9.40 14.76 -1.52
C PHE A 158 -9.50 14.60 -3.04
N ARG A 159 -8.62 15.26 -3.79
CA ARG A 159 -8.55 15.15 -5.25
C ARG A 159 -7.14 14.88 -5.75
N TYR A 160 -6.93 13.70 -6.31
CA TYR A 160 -5.67 13.37 -6.99
C TYR A 160 -5.63 13.95 -8.40
N ARG A 161 -4.91 15.06 -8.54
CA ARG A 161 -4.68 15.78 -9.80
C ARG A 161 -3.47 15.25 -10.57
N ARG A 162 -3.65 14.84 -11.83
CA ARG A 162 -2.56 14.39 -12.75
C ARG A 162 -1.39 15.37 -12.87
N LYS A 163 -1.67 16.68 -12.83
CA LYS A 163 -0.65 17.73 -12.99
C LYS A 163 0.10 18.06 -11.69
N SER A 164 -0.36 17.55 -10.54
CA SER A 164 0.41 17.65 -9.30
C SER A 164 1.65 16.76 -9.39
N LEU A 165 2.80 17.30 -8.97
CA LEU A 165 4.04 16.52 -8.89
C LEU A 165 3.89 15.35 -7.92
N VAL A 166 3.39 15.65 -6.71
CA VAL A 166 3.22 14.66 -5.64
C VAL A 166 2.28 13.54 -6.07
N HIS A 167 1.08 13.88 -6.56
CA HIS A 167 0.09 12.86 -6.94
C HIS A 167 0.55 12.00 -8.12
N ALA A 168 1.31 12.59 -9.05
CA ALA A 168 1.89 11.85 -10.16
C ALA A 168 2.96 10.86 -9.70
N ILE A 169 3.80 11.24 -8.73
CA ILE A 169 4.76 10.33 -8.09
C ILE A 169 4.03 9.24 -7.30
N GLN A 170 2.99 9.58 -6.54
CA GLN A 170 2.18 8.61 -5.79
C GLN A 170 1.57 7.55 -6.71
N TRP A 171 1.00 7.96 -7.84
CA TRP A 171 0.51 7.04 -8.87
C TRP A 171 1.61 6.12 -9.38
N SER A 172 2.81 6.65 -9.65
CA SER A 172 3.95 5.85 -10.12
C SER A 172 4.41 4.83 -9.07
N ILE A 173 4.53 5.24 -7.81
CA ILE A 173 5.03 4.39 -6.72
C ILE A 173 4.20 3.11 -6.58
N GLY A 174 2.86 3.21 -6.62
CA GLY A 174 2.00 2.03 -6.51
C GLY A 174 2.30 1.01 -7.60
N LEU A 175 2.47 1.48 -8.85
CA LEU A 175 2.82 0.62 -9.98
C LEU A 175 4.23 0.05 -9.87
N GLU A 176 5.20 0.84 -9.41
CA GLU A 176 6.57 0.38 -9.18
C GLU A 176 6.64 -0.70 -8.11
N LEU A 177 5.94 -0.55 -6.99
CA LEU A 177 5.89 -1.57 -5.93
C LEU A 177 5.39 -2.91 -6.48
N ALA A 178 4.30 -2.90 -7.25
CA ALA A 178 3.75 -4.09 -7.88
C ALA A 178 4.69 -4.72 -8.92
N LEU A 179 5.30 -3.90 -9.78
CA LEU A 179 6.12 -4.39 -10.89
C LEU A 179 7.56 -4.75 -10.49
N LEU A 180 8.11 -4.17 -9.42
CA LEU A 180 9.46 -4.47 -8.92
C LEU A 180 9.47 -5.62 -7.90
N THR A 181 8.35 -5.88 -7.23
CA THR A 181 8.24 -7.04 -6.32
C THR A 181 8.09 -8.32 -7.14
N LYS A 182 9.04 -9.24 -6.99
CA LYS A 182 9.15 -10.44 -7.84
C LYS A 182 8.07 -11.47 -7.51
N ASP A 183 7.76 -11.63 -6.23
CA ASP A 183 6.80 -12.62 -5.76
C ASP A 183 5.39 -12.00 -5.63
N PRO A 184 4.43 -12.36 -6.51
CA PRO A 184 3.08 -11.80 -6.49
C PRO A 184 2.29 -12.20 -5.24
N TRP A 185 2.73 -13.21 -4.48
CA TRP A 185 2.09 -13.60 -3.22
C TRP A 185 2.38 -12.63 -2.08
N ARG A 186 3.36 -11.71 -2.27
CA ARG A 186 3.81 -10.76 -1.25
C ARG A 186 3.43 -9.30 -1.53
N ILE A 187 2.78 -9.02 -2.66
CA ILE A 187 2.28 -7.69 -3.02
C ILE A 187 0.84 -7.77 -3.49
N LEU A 188 -0.09 -7.33 -2.65
CA LEU A 188 -1.52 -7.45 -2.89
C LEU A 188 -2.10 -6.17 -3.52
N MET A 189 -3.10 -6.33 -4.39
CA MET A 189 -3.71 -5.21 -5.09
C MET A 189 -4.80 -4.57 -4.23
N THR A 190 -4.63 -3.28 -3.93
CA THR A 190 -5.58 -2.44 -3.19
C THR A 190 -5.51 -1.00 -3.71
N THR A 191 -6.53 -0.20 -3.40
CA THR A 191 -6.49 1.27 -3.55
C THR A 191 -6.65 1.95 -2.20
N ASP A 192 -6.52 1.19 -1.10
CA ASP A 192 -6.86 1.64 0.24
C ASP A 192 -8.23 2.33 0.25
N HIS A 193 -9.27 1.63 -0.23
CA HIS A 193 -10.51 2.30 -0.58
C HIS A 193 -11.14 3.03 0.63
N PRO A 194 -11.57 4.30 0.49
CA PRO A 194 -11.45 5.19 -0.67
C PRO A 194 -10.19 6.09 -0.71
N ASN A 195 -9.27 6.02 0.25
CA ASN A 195 -8.09 6.87 0.38
C ASN A 195 -7.29 7.05 -0.92
N GLY A 196 -6.75 5.97 -1.51
CA GLY A 196 -6.03 6.05 -2.80
C GLY A 196 -6.98 6.16 -4.00
N GLY A 197 -8.18 5.61 -3.87
CA GLY A 197 -9.27 5.77 -4.83
C GLY A 197 -10.39 4.75 -4.67
N PRO A 198 -11.48 4.88 -5.43
CA PRO A 198 -12.61 3.95 -5.38
C PRO A 198 -12.23 2.56 -5.88
N PHE A 199 -12.63 1.49 -5.18
CA PHE A 199 -12.33 0.10 -5.56
C PHE A 199 -12.89 -0.28 -6.93
N THR A 200 -13.92 0.42 -7.41
CA THR A 200 -14.44 0.28 -8.79
C THR A 200 -13.40 0.60 -9.86
N SER A 201 -12.28 1.21 -9.49
CA SER A 201 -11.13 1.45 -10.37
C SER A 201 -10.17 0.27 -10.49
N TYR A 202 -10.38 -0.84 -9.77
CA TYR A 202 -9.51 -2.03 -9.84
C TYR A 202 -9.27 -2.52 -11.27
N PRO A 203 -10.26 -2.61 -12.18
CA PRO A 203 -10.00 -2.99 -13.58
C PRO A 203 -9.02 -2.06 -14.29
N ARG A 204 -9.06 -0.76 -13.98
CA ARG A 204 -8.11 0.21 -14.52
C ARG A 204 -6.70 0.01 -13.96
N VAL A 205 -6.57 -0.33 -12.67
CA VAL A 205 -5.26 -0.68 -12.08
C VAL A 205 -4.69 -1.93 -12.75
N ILE A 206 -5.51 -2.96 -12.96
CA ILE A 206 -5.13 -4.18 -13.69
C ILE A 206 -4.64 -3.83 -15.10
N SER A 207 -5.32 -2.93 -15.82
CA SER A 207 -4.84 -2.49 -17.14
C SER A 207 -3.44 -1.87 -17.09
N TRP A 208 -3.11 -1.09 -16.06
CA TRP A 208 -1.76 -0.54 -15.89
C TRP A 208 -0.71 -1.61 -15.56
N PHE A 209 -1.08 -2.69 -14.88
CA PHE A 209 -0.16 -3.79 -14.62
C PHE A 209 0.14 -4.62 -15.87
N MET A 210 -0.89 -4.88 -16.67
CA MET A 210 -0.79 -5.78 -17.81
C MET A 210 -0.37 -5.09 -19.11
N SER A 211 -0.41 -3.75 -19.17
CA SER A 211 -0.14 -2.98 -20.40
C SER A 211 0.77 -1.79 -20.14
N LYS A 212 2.02 -1.90 -20.58
CA LYS A 212 2.98 -0.79 -20.63
C LYS A 212 2.42 0.35 -21.46
N LYS A 213 1.71 0.06 -22.55
CA LYS A 213 1.03 1.07 -23.37
C LYS A 213 -0.01 1.86 -22.59
N ALA A 214 -0.81 1.19 -21.75
CA ALA A 214 -1.76 1.85 -20.86
C ALA A 214 -1.05 2.73 -19.81
N ARG A 215 0.08 2.27 -19.26
CA ARG A 215 0.93 3.09 -18.37
C ARG A 215 1.46 4.32 -19.09
N GLU A 216 2.03 4.17 -20.28
CA GLU A 216 2.58 5.26 -21.09
C GLU A 216 1.50 6.27 -21.50
N ALA A 217 0.31 5.80 -21.90
CA ALA A 217 -0.83 6.66 -22.22
C ALA A 217 -1.23 7.53 -21.02
N THR A 218 -1.20 6.97 -19.81
CA THR A 218 -1.45 7.70 -18.57
C THR A 218 -0.30 8.65 -18.25
N ALA A 219 0.95 8.17 -18.31
CA ALA A 219 2.16 8.94 -18.03
C ALA A 219 2.31 10.17 -18.95
N ARG A 220 1.88 10.09 -20.21
CA ARG A 220 1.84 11.26 -21.12
C ARG A 220 1.02 12.43 -20.58
N ARG A 221 0.03 12.16 -19.71
CA ARG A 221 -0.90 13.16 -19.16
C ARG A 221 -0.49 13.70 -17.79
N ILE A 222 0.38 12.99 -17.04
CA ILE A 222 0.83 13.41 -15.70
C ILE A 222 1.89 14.52 -15.75
N ASN A 223 2.25 15.06 -14.57
CA ASN A 223 3.32 16.04 -14.41
C ASN A 223 4.66 15.54 -15.01
N ARG A 224 5.31 16.35 -15.85
CA ARG A 224 6.55 15.97 -16.55
C ARG A 224 7.71 15.69 -15.59
N ARG A 225 7.83 16.44 -14.50
CA ARG A 225 8.90 16.25 -13.49
C ARG A 225 8.72 14.95 -12.71
N ALA A 226 7.49 14.45 -12.56
CA ALA A 226 7.25 13.17 -11.89
C ALA A 226 7.89 11.99 -12.65
N ARG A 227 7.89 12.06 -13.99
CA ARG A 227 8.47 11.00 -14.84
C ARG A 227 9.97 10.81 -14.62
N SER A 228 10.71 11.88 -14.36
CA SER A 228 12.15 11.82 -14.08
C SER A 228 12.48 11.53 -12.62
N ARG A 229 11.46 11.31 -11.77
CA ARG A 229 11.60 11.05 -10.32
C ARG A 229 11.02 9.69 -9.92
N SER A 230 10.88 8.83 -10.90
CA SER A 230 10.27 7.51 -10.84
C SER A 230 11.00 6.62 -11.85
N LEU A 231 11.15 5.34 -11.51
CA LEU A 231 11.65 4.26 -12.36
C LEU A 231 10.56 3.70 -13.29
N LEU A 232 9.29 4.00 -13.06
CA LEU A 232 8.18 3.44 -13.84
C LEU A 232 8.39 3.50 -15.37
N PRO A 233 8.94 4.57 -15.97
CA PRO A 233 9.18 4.61 -17.41
C PRO A 233 10.20 3.57 -17.92
N SER A 234 11.11 3.08 -17.07
CA SER A 234 12.10 2.05 -17.41
C SER A 234 11.66 0.63 -17.07
N ILE A 235 10.43 0.43 -16.57
CA ILE A 235 9.91 -0.89 -16.23
C ILE A 235 9.09 -1.44 -17.41
N ASP A 236 9.68 -2.42 -18.10
CA ASP A 236 9.05 -3.13 -19.22
C ASP A 236 8.15 -4.30 -18.79
N ARG A 237 8.25 -4.74 -17.53
CA ARG A 237 7.46 -5.86 -17.00
C ARG A 237 5.96 -5.59 -17.19
N GLU A 238 5.25 -6.61 -17.63
CA GLU A 238 3.78 -6.68 -17.67
C GLU A 238 3.35 -7.93 -16.89
N LEU A 239 2.33 -7.78 -16.04
CA LEU A 239 1.83 -8.90 -15.25
C LEU A 239 0.94 -9.81 -16.09
N THR A 240 1.06 -11.11 -15.87
CA THR A 240 0.22 -12.16 -16.46
C THR A 240 -1.14 -12.25 -15.77
N PHE A 241 -2.12 -12.91 -16.40
CA PHE A 241 -3.40 -13.20 -15.74
C PHE A 241 -3.24 -14.02 -14.46
N TYR A 242 -2.23 -14.89 -14.38
CA TYR A 242 -1.93 -15.67 -13.17
C TYR A 242 -1.44 -14.77 -12.04
N GLU A 243 -0.51 -13.86 -12.31
CA GLU A 243 -0.06 -12.89 -11.30
C GLU A 243 -1.20 -11.99 -10.84
N ILE A 244 -2.06 -11.53 -11.76
CA ILE A 244 -3.26 -10.78 -11.40
C ILE A 244 -4.16 -11.61 -10.50
N ALA A 245 -4.47 -12.87 -10.85
CA ALA A 245 -5.29 -13.76 -10.02
C ALA A 245 -4.69 -13.98 -8.61
N ILE A 246 -3.36 -14.09 -8.50
CA ILE A 246 -2.67 -14.18 -7.22
C ILE A 246 -2.88 -12.90 -6.41
N MET A 247 -2.52 -11.74 -6.95
CA MET A 247 -2.57 -10.46 -6.22
C MET A 247 -3.98 -10.03 -5.79
N THR A 248 -5.02 -10.56 -6.45
CA THR A 248 -6.42 -10.14 -6.27
C THR A 248 -7.30 -11.20 -5.62
N ARG A 249 -6.84 -12.46 -5.52
CA ARG A 249 -7.60 -13.58 -4.94
C ARG A 249 -6.71 -14.46 -4.07
N ALA A 250 -5.83 -15.26 -4.69
CA ALA A 250 -5.12 -16.33 -3.97
C ALA A 250 -4.19 -15.78 -2.88
N GLY A 251 -3.43 -14.72 -3.16
CA GLY A 251 -2.55 -14.04 -2.21
C GLY A 251 -3.33 -13.38 -1.07
N GLN A 252 -4.46 -12.73 -1.38
CA GLN A 252 -5.36 -12.12 -0.40
C GLN A 252 -5.92 -13.18 0.57
N ALA A 253 -6.49 -14.26 0.03
CA ALA A 253 -7.05 -15.36 0.82
C ALA A 253 -5.97 -16.05 1.68
N LYS A 254 -4.79 -16.30 1.10
CA LYS A 254 -3.66 -16.90 1.82
C LYS A 254 -3.19 -16.01 2.96
N ALA A 255 -3.03 -14.71 2.73
CA ALA A 255 -2.60 -13.77 3.76
C ALA A 255 -3.59 -13.75 4.93
N LEU A 256 -4.90 -13.76 4.65
CA LEU A 256 -5.97 -13.76 5.66
C LEU A 256 -6.23 -15.14 6.31
N GLY A 257 -5.53 -16.19 5.89
CA GLY A 257 -5.75 -17.57 6.38
C GLY A 257 -7.08 -18.19 5.95
N LEU A 258 -7.71 -17.69 4.89
CA LEU A 258 -9.00 -18.15 4.37
C LEU A 258 -8.83 -19.40 3.50
N LYS A 259 -8.85 -20.58 4.13
CA LYS A 259 -8.53 -21.86 3.49
C LYS A 259 -9.45 -22.24 2.31
N ASN A 260 -10.73 -21.86 2.35
CA ASN A 260 -11.73 -22.23 1.33
C ASN A 260 -11.95 -21.12 0.29
N LYS A 261 -11.14 -20.05 0.30
CA LYS A 261 -11.27 -18.89 -0.60
C LYS A 261 -10.03 -18.75 -1.48
N GLY A 262 -10.19 -18.05 -2.60
CA GLY A 262 -9.07 -17.68 -3.48
C GLY A 262 -8.51 -18.81 -4.36
N HIS A 263 -9.19 -19.96 -4.43
CA HIS A 263 -8.87 -21.06 -5.35
C HIS A 263 -10.14 -21.75 -5.89
N LEU A 264 -9.97 -22.58 -6.93
CA LEU A 264 -11.06 -23.34 -7.59
C LEU A 264 -10.94 -24.87 -7.39
N GLY A 265 -9.99 -25.32 -6.57
CA GLY A 265 -9.85 -26.73 -6.21
C GLY A 265 -11.03 -27.29 -5.39
N ILE A 266 -11.15 -28.62 -5.34
CA ILE A 266 -12.15 -29.33 -4.54
C ILE A 266 -12.10 -28.85 -3.08
N GLY A 267 -13.26 -28.53 -2.51
CA GLY A 267 -13.39 -28.02 -1.14
C GLY A 267 -13.44 -26.49 -1.02
N ALA A 268 -13.21 -25.74 -2.10
CA ALA A 268 -13.46 -24.29 -2.12
C ALA A 268 -14.95 -23.96 -2.00
N ASP A 269 -15.25 -22.79 -1.45
CA ASP A 269 -16.57 -22.19 -1.63
C ASP A 269 -16.76 -21.80 -3.11
N ALA A 270 -17.99 -21.90 -3.62
CA ALA A 270 -18.32 -21.67 -5.03
C ALA A 270 -18.34 -20.18 -5.45
N ASP A 271 -17.33 -19.42 -5.03
CA ASP A 271 -17.14 -18.00 -5.36
C ASP A 271 -16.37 -17.85 -6.69
N ILE A 272 -17.09 -17.94 -7.81
CA ILE A 272 -16.51 -17.98 -9.16
C ILE A 272 -16.81 -16.69 -9.91
N ALA A 273 -15.78 -16.03 -10.43
CA ALA A 273 -15.89 -14.87 -11.31
C ALA A 273 -15.47 -15.25 -12.74
N ILE A 274 -16.38 -15.10 -13.70
CA ILE A 274 -16.12 -15.30 -15.13
C ILE A 274 -16.06 -13.93 -15.80
N TYR A 275 -14.95 -13.66 -16.47
CA TYR A 275 -14.74 -12.43 -17.23
C TYR A 275 -14.82 -12.75 -18.73
N ASP A 276 -15.56 -11.93 -19.49
CA ASP A 276 -15.68 -12.07 -20.95
C ASP A 276 -14.40 -11.61 -21.64
N MET A 277 -13.40 -12.49 -21.61
CA MET A 277 -12.09 -12.29 -22.20
C MET A 277 -11.50 -13.63 -22.60
N ASN A 278 -11.20 -13.78 -23.89
CA ASN A 278 -10.48 -14.96 -24.39
C ASN A 278 -8.96 -14.70 -24.34
N PRO A 279 -8.18 -15.35 -23.46
CA PRO A 279 -6.74 -15.12 -23.34
C PRO A 279 -5.92 -15.64 -24.53
N GLU A 280 -6.49 -16.48 -25.41
CA GLU A 280 -5.82 -16.98 -26.61
C GLU A 280 -5.87 -15.96 -27.76
N THR A 281 -6.89 -15.10 -27.78
CA THR A 281 -7.08 -14.10 -28.85
C THR A 281 -6.93 -12.67 -28.37
N THR A 282 -7.02 -12.42 -27.06
CA THR A 282 -6.91 -11.09 -26.46
C THR A 282 -5.53 -10.90 -25.86
N ASP A 283 -4.78 -9.96 -26.42
CA ASP A 283 -3.52 -9.49 -25.85
C ASP A 283 -3.79 -8.33 -24.87
N PRO A 284 -3.70 -8.55 -23.54
CA PRO A 284 -3.99 -7.52 -22.55
C PRO A 284 -2.98 -6.36 -22.59
N SER A 285 -1.77 -6.57 -23.14
CA SER A 285 -0.73 -5.52 -23.27
C SER A 285 -1.06 -4.47 -24.34
N LYS A 286 -2.00 -4.79 -25.24
CA LYS A 286 -2.40 -3.91 -26.35
C LYS A 286 -3.64 -3.09 -26.06
N LYS A 287 -4.33 -3.37 -24.95
CA LYS A 287 -5.51 -2.63 -24.49
C LYS A 287 -5.15 -1.52 -23.51
#